data_AF-A0A0A9GTI3-F1
#
_entry.id   AF-A0A0A9GTI3-F1
#
_cell.length_a   1.000
_cell.length_b   1.000
_cell.length_c   1.000
_cell.angle_alpha   90.00
_cell.angle_beta   90.00
_cell.angle_gamma   90.00
#
_symmetry.space_group_name_H-M   'P 1'
#
loop_
_entity.id
_entity.type
_entity.pdbx_description
1 polymer ?
#
loop_
_entity_poly.entity_id
_entity_poly.type
_entity_poly.pdbx_seq_one_letter_code
_entity_poly.pdbx_strand_id
1 'polypeptide(L)' 'MNVPFTLAKGPDFEKQFITEAAKEGMVQLKGHRSVGGVRASIYNAMPLAGVEKLVAFMKDFQARNP' A
#
# COMPACT_ATOMS: atom_id res chain seq x y z
N MET A 1 -10.66 -6.69 -7.60
CA MET A 1 -9.47 -6.58 -8.48
C MET A 1 -8.21 -6.46 -7.62
N ASN A 2 -7.03 -6.83 -8.14
CA ASN A 2 -5.75 -6.64 -7.45
C ASN A 2 -4.89 -5.63 -8.21
N VAL A 3 -4.27 -4.70 -7.49
CA VAL A 3 -3.38 -3.67 -8.02
C VAL A 3 -2.01 -3.85 -7.38
N PRO A 4 -1.09 -4.60 -8.00
CA PRO A 4 0.30 -4.69 -7.54
C PRO A 4 1.09 -3.44 -7.94
N PHE A 5 1.98 -2.99 -7.08
CA PHE A 5 2.91 -1.91 -7.36
C PHE A 5 4.20 -2.05 -6.53
N THR A 6 5.28 -1.44 -7.02
CA THR A 6 6.56 -1.38 -6.32
C THR A 6 6.88 0.07 -5.97
N LEU A 7 7.74 0.27 -4.98
CA LEU A 7 8.26 1.60 -4.66
C LEU A 7 9.64 1.76 -5.30
N ALA A 8 9.90 2.93 -5.92
CA ALA A 8 11.14 3.19 -6.63
C ALA A 8 12.40 3.03 -5.77
N LYS A 9 12.28 3.24 -4.45
CA LYS A 9 13.35 3.08 -3.46
C LYS A 9 13.57 1.64 -2.99
N GLY A 10 12.80 0.69 -3.50
CA GLY A 10 13.01 -0.73 -3.27
C GLY A 10 12.43 -1.29 -1.96
N PRO A 11 12.79 -2.54 -1.62
CA PRO A 11 12.06 -3.37 -0.65
C PRO A 11 12.01 -2.85 0.80
N ASP A 12 13.04 -2.13 1.25
CA ASP A 12 13.03 -1.59 2.62
C ASP A 12 12.02 -0.46 2.77
N PHE A 13 11.84 0.33 1.71
CA PHE A 13 10.79 1.33 1.62
C PHE A 13 9.39 0.71 1.55
N GLU A 14 9.25 -0.43 0.86
CA GLU A 14 7.99 -1.19 0.83
C GLU A 14 7.63 -1.73 2.22
N LYS A 15 8.61 -2.23 2.99
CA LYS A 15 8.39 -2.65 4.39
C LYS A 15 7.96 -1.48 5.26
N GLN A 16 8.57 -0.31 5.10
CA GLN A 16 8.18 0.91 5.81
C GLN A 16 6.75 1.33 5.46
N PHE A 17 6.42 1.38 4.17
CA PHE A 17 5.07 1.68 3.68
C PHE A 17 4.02 0.76 4.29
N ILE A 18 4.24 -0.57 4.24
CA ILE A 18 3.32 -1.57 4.81
C ILE A 18 3.17 -1.38 6.32
N THR A 19 4.27 -1.07 7.01
CA THR A 19 4.28 -0.88 8.47
C THR A 19 3.53 0.39 8.88
N GLU A 20 3.72 1.49 8.16
CA GLU A 20 2.99 2.74 8.40
C GLU A 20 1.50 2.62 8.05
N ALA A 21 1.18 2.01 6.89
CA ALA A 21 -0.20 1.77 6.49
C ALA A 21 -0.97 0.92 7.52
N ALA A 22 -0.31 -0.09 8.10
CA ALA A 22 -0.89 -0.92 9.15
C ALA A 22 -1.24 -0.14 10.42
N LYS A 23 -0.45 0.89 10.78
CA LYS A 23 -0.76 1.78 11.92
C LYS A 23 -2.03 2.60 11.69
N GLU A 24 -2.37 2.85 10.43
CA GLU A 24 -3.62 3.51 10.03
C GLU A 24 -4.77 2.51 9.76
N GLY A 25 -4.59 1.23 10.10
CA GLY A 25 -5.60 0.19 9.89
C GLY A 25 -5.70 -0.32 8.45
N MET A 26 -4.80 0.08 7.55
CA MET A 26 -4.72 -0.46 6.20
C MET A 26 -3.80 -1.70 6.20
N VAL A 27 -4.42 -2.86 6.40
CA VAL A 27 -3.72 -4.15 6.53
C VAL A 27 -3.77 -4.96 5.22
N GLN A 28 -3.00 -6.06 5.17
CA GLN A 28 -2.95 -6.99 4.03
C GLN A 28 -2.46 -6.38 2.70
N LEU A 29 -1.63 -5.34 2.78
CA LEU A 29 -1.01 -4.70 1.60
C LEU A 29 0.29 -5.39 1.13
N LYS A 30 0.84 -6.35 1.87
CA LYS A 30 2.07 -7.04 1.47
C LYS A 30 1.85 -7.82 0.17
N GLY A 31 2.71 -7.56 -0.82
CA GLY A 31 2.69 -8.27 -2.09
C GLY A 31 2.94 -9.77 -1.94
N HIS A 32 2.58 -10.54 -2.97
CA HIS A 32 2.78 -11.98 -2.96
C HIS A 32 4.28 -12.32 -2.93
N ARG A 33 4.67 -13.36 -2.19
CA ARG A 33 6.08 -13.74 -1.98
C ARG A 33 6.91 -13.92 -3.25
N SER A 34 6.28 -14.29 -4.37
CA SER A 34 6.97 -14.51 -5.65
C SER A 34 7.24 -13.23 -6.44
N VAL A 35 6.58 -12.12 -6.09
CA VAL A 35 6.68 -10.84 -6.81
C VAL A 35 7.28 -9.75 -5.91
N GLY A 36 7.10 -9.85 -4.59
CA GLY A 36 7.46 -8.77 -3.67
C GLY A 36 6.51 -7.59 -3.79
N GLY A 37 6.96 -6.40 -3.42
CA GLY A 37 6.17 -5.19 -3.58
C GLY A 37 5.00 -5.06 -2.62
N VAL A 38 4.06 -4.21 -3.05
CA VAL A 38 2.80 -3.92 -2.38
C VAL A 38 1.66 -4.36 -3.31
N ARG A 39 0.54 -4.78 -2.73
CA ARG A 39 -0.67 -5.15 -3.48
C ARG A 39 -1.91 -4.64 -2.77
N ALA A 40 -2.67 -3.78 -3.44
CA ALA A 40 -3.99 -3.38 -2.99
C ALA A 40 -5.06 -4.31 -3.58
N SER A 41 -5.83 -4.98 -2.72
CA SER A 41 -6.95 -5.84 -3.12
C SER A 41 -8.27 -5.07 -2.97
N ILE A 42 -8.89 -4.72 -4.09
CA ILE A 42 -10.11 -3.91 -4.19
C ILE A 42 -11.25 -4.76 -4.78
N TYR A 43 -11.72 -5.75 -4.01
CA TYR A 43 -12.89 -6.57 -4.38
C TYR A 43 -14.20 -5.83 -4.07
N ASN A 44 -15.34 -6.41 -4.45
CA ASN A 44 -16.65 -5.76 -4.31
C ASN A 44 -16.99 -5.32 -2.88
N ALA A 45 -16.47 -6.02 -1.87
CA ALA A 45 -16.67 -5.68 -0.45
C ALA A 45 -15.77 -4.54 0.05
N MET A 46 -14.81 -4.07 -0.75
CA MET A 46 -13.91 -2.98 -0.37
C MET A 46 -14.62 -1.63 -0.64
N PRO A 47 -14.93 -0.84 0.40
CA PRO A 47 -15.61 0.44 0.22
C PRO A 47 -14.70 1.47 -0.44
N LEU A 48 -15.29 2.40 -1.20
CA LEU A 48 -14.57 3.50 -1.84
C LEU A 48 -13.73 4.31 -0.84
N ALA A 49 -14.30 4.60 0.34
CA ALA A 49 -13.61 5.33 1.40
C ALA A 49 -12.28 4.68 1.83
N GLY A 50 -12.19 3.34 1.77
CA GLY A 50 -10.94 2.63 2.07
C GLY A 50 -9.88 2.82 0.96
N VAL A 51 -10.32 2.92 -0.30
CA VAL A 51 -9.44 3.23 -1.44
C VAL A 51 -8.97 4.68 -1.38
N GLU A 52 -9.88 5.62 -1.08
CA GLU A 52 -9.53 7.04 -0.90
C GLU A 52 -8.53 7.25 0.23
N LYS A 53 -8.71 6.54 1.35
CA LYS A 53 -7.75 6.54 2.45
C LYS A 53 -6.37 6.04 2.02
N LEU A 54 -6.31 4.93 1.26
CA LEU A 54 -5.05 4.42 0.72
C LEU A 54 -4.38 5.43 -0.21
N VAL A 55 -5.13 6.08 -1.11
CA VAL A 55 -4.60 7.10 -2.02
C VAL A 55 -4.07 8.31 -1.25
N ALA A 56 -4.78 8.78 -0.22
CA ALA A 56 -4.31 9.86 0.63
C ALA A 56 -3.01 9.50 1.35
N PHE A 57 -2.94 8.30 1.93
CA PHE A 57 -1.72 7.77 2.54
C PHE A 57 -0.57 7.68 1.54
N MET A 58 -0.80 7.21 0.32
CA MET A 58 0.25 7.12 -0.71
C MET A 58 0.85 8.50 -1.04
N LYS A 59 0.02 9.53 -1.14
CA LYS A 59 0.47 10.92 -1.40
C LYS A 59 1.28 11.47 -0.22
N ASP A 60 0.79 11.29 1.01
CA ASP A 60 1.50 11.72 2.21
C ASP A 60 2.84 10.99 2.37
N PHE A 61 2.84 9.67 2.19
CA PHE A 61 4.04 8.85 2.26
C PHE A 61 5.08 9.29 1.23
N GLN A 62 4.66 9.58 -0.01
CA GLN A 62 5.56 10.11 -1.04
C GLN A 62 6.12 11.49 -0.65
N ALA A 63 5.27 12.41 -0.15
CA ALA A 63 5.70 13.75 0.22
C ALA A 63 6.71 13.76 1.38
N ARG A 64 6.54 12.88 2.37
CA ARG A 64 7.50 12.69 3.47
C ARG A 64 8.79 11.98 3.05
N ASN A 65 8.79 11.34 1.87
CA ASN A 65 9.90 10.51 1.41
C ASN A 65 10.19 10.71 -0.10
N PRO A 66 10.62 11.91 -0.53
CA PRO A 66 10.82 12.27 -1.95
C PRO A 66 11.87 11.40 -2.66
#